data_AF-A0A7K3RU99-F1
#
_entry.id   AF-A0A7K3RU99-F1
#
_cell.length_a   1.000
_cell.length_b   1.000
_cell.length_c   1.000
_cell.angle_alpha   90.00
_cell.angle_beta   90.00
_cell.angle_gamma   90.00
#
_symmetry.space_group_name_H-M   'P 1'
#
loop_
_entity.id
_entity.type
_entity.pdbx_description
1 polymer ?
#
loop_
_entity_poly.entity_id
_entity_poly.type
_entity_poly.pdbx_seq_one_letter_code
_entity_poly.pdbx_strand_id
1 'polypeptide(L)'
;MNCLSCQQDLPPTARFCSSCGTPCATASAAAPAAVTAAGPAAAAPPPTDERKPVTVLFCDLVGSTALSGVLDPETLRTVTLRYFEAMSAEIVARGGTPEKFIGDAVMAVFGVPVVRDDDARRALAAALGMRRALARLNEELAATLGIELAIRIGVNTGQVVAGSDRTARQALVSGETVNIAARLEQNAGRGEILIGPGTLLAAGPTVSAEPTGPLRLKGKRDSVEAHRLLALGADDPELLRRFDVPFVGRDAERRALDAALERTVREGTAGLLRVTGEAGIGKTRLVREWLAGRSASGGLAYGAGRCRS
;
A
#
# COMPACT_ATOMS: atom_id res chain seq x y z
N MET A 1 32.10 33.08 -20.23
CA MET A 1 32.53 31.80 -19.61
C MET A 1 31.72 30.70 -20.25
N ASN A 2 32.27 29.50 -20.47
CA ASN A 2 31.53 28.43 -21.12
C ASN A 2 30.93 27.51 -20.06
N CYS A 3 29.71 27.02 -20.31
CA CYS A 3 29.09 26.05 -19.43
C CYS A 3 29.93 24.76 -19.38
N LEU A 4 30.30 24.30 -18.19
CA LEU A 4 31.09 23.07 -18.04
C LEU A 4 30.34 21.81 -18.50
N SER A 5 29.01 21.86 -18.64
CA SER A 5 28.20 20.72 -19.06
C SER A 5 27.89 20.71 -20.57
N CYS A 6 27.56 21.85 -21.17
CA CYS A 6 27.14 21.91 -22.58
C CYS A 6 27.99 22.84 -23.45
N GLN A 7 29.05 23.44 -22.89
CA GLN A 7 30.01 24.33 -23.54
C GLN A 7 29.45 25.63 -24.17
N GLN A 8 28.14 25.88 -24.00
CA GLN A 8 27.51 27.14 -24.41
C GLN A 8 28.17 28.35 -23.75
N ASP A 9 28.34 29.44 -24.49
CA ASP A 9 28.81 30.71 -23.94
C ASP A 9 27.78 31.33 -22.99
N LEU A 10 28.27 31.73 -21.81
CA LEU A 10 27.49 32.31 -20.73
C LEU A 10 27.98 33.72 -20.39
N PRO A 11 27.05 34.66 -20.13
CA PRO A 11 27.40 35.96 -19.60
C PRO A 11 27.96 35.83 -18.16
N PRO A 12 28.84 36.74 -17.73
CA PRO A 12 29.55 36.63 -16.45
C PRO A 12 28.63 36.72 -15.21
N THR A 13 27.39 37.14 -15.37
CA THR A 13 26.37 37.22 -14.30
C THR A 13 25.44 36.00 -14.25
N ALA A 14 25.61 35.02 -15.15
CA ALA A 14 24.73 33.87 -15.23
C ALA A 14 24.87 32.97 -13.99
N ARG A 15 23.78 32.82 -13.23
CA ARG A 15 23.68 31.84 -12.13
C ARG A 15 23.38 30.42 -12.62
N PHE A 16 22.76 30.31 -13.79
CA PHE A 16 22.41 29.04 -14.44
C PHE A 16 22.62 29.15 -15.95
N CYS A 17 22.96 28.03 -16.60
CA CYS A 17 23.05 27.97 -18.05
C CYS A 17 21.66 28.06 -18.68
N SER A 18 21.47 29.01 -19.61
CA SER A 18 20.19 29.20 -20.31
C SER A 18 19.82 28.06 -21.26
N SER A 19 20.78 27.20 -21.64
CA SER A 19 20.55 26.09 -22.55
C SER A 19 20.30 24.76 -21.83
N CYS A 20 21.11 24.41 -20.82
CA CYS A 20 21.02 23.11 -20.14
C CYS A 20 20.61 23.18 -18.66
N GLY A 21 20.43 24.38 -18.09
CA GLY A 21 20.03 24.57 -16.70
C GLY A 21 21.14 24.33 -15.65
N THR A 22 22.35 23.95 -16.06
CA THR A 22 23.46 23.69 -15.12
C THR A 22 23.82 24.95 -14.31
N PRO A 23 23.86 24.88 -12.96
CA PRO A 23 24.25 26.01 -12.11
C PRO A 23 25.72 26.39 -12.37
N CYS A 24 25.95 27.68 -12.58
CA CYS A 24 27.26 28.21 -12.91
C CYS A 24 27.91 28.73 -11.63
N ALA A 25 28.89 27.99 -11.13
CA ALA A 25 29.58 28.33 -9.90
C ALA A 25 30.57 29.46 -10.18
N THR A 26 30.15 30.73 -10.07
CA THR A 26 30.99 31.85 -9.60
C THR A 26 30.23 33.18 -9.64
N ALA A 27 29.96 33.74 -8.45
CA ALA A 27 29.98 35.18 -8.20
C ALA A 27 30.03 35.41 -6.67
N SER A 28 31.25 35.60 -6.16
CA SER A 28 31.55 36.13 -4.84
C SER A 28 31.43 37.66 -4.87
N ALA A 29 30.71 38.26 -3.93
CA ALA A 29 30.86 39.68 -3.57
C ALA A 29 30.65 39.87 -2.05
N ALA A 30 31.59 40.61 -1.46
CA ALA A 30 31.91 40.87 -0.06
C ALA A 30 30.77 41.27 0.92
N ALA A 31 31.01 40.98 2.21
CA ALA A 31 30.24 41.33 3.41
C ALA A 31 30.43 42.82 3.83
N PRO A 32 29.70 43.35 4.85
CA PRO A 32 30.19 43.14 6.24
C PRO A 32 29.12 43.03 7.36
N ALA A 33 29.63 42.55 8.51
CA ALA A 33 29.24 42.83 9.91
C ALA A 33 28.05 42.10 10.58
N ALA A 34 28.44 41.03 11.29
CA ALA A 34 28.14 40.72 12.70
C ALA A 34 26.68 40.73 13.21
N VAL A 35 26.09 39.53 13.33
CA VAL A 35 25.28 39.13 14.51
C VAL A 35 25.53 37.64 14.81
N THR A 36 25.69 37.33 16.09
CA THR A 36 26.06 36.07 16.76
C THR A 36 25.39 34.79 16.24
N ALA A 37 26.22 33.80 15.85
CA ALA A 37 25.77 32.46 15.45
C ALA A 37 25.59 31.54 16.68
N ALA A 38 24.34 31.18 16.95
CA ALA A 38 23.98 29.95 17.64
C ALA A 38 24.39 28.73 16.78
N GLY A 39 24.69 27.61 17.47
CA GLY A 39 25.33 26.41 16.92
C GLY A 39 24.64 25.77 15.70
N PRO A 40 25.35 24.86 15.01
CA PRO A 40 24.93 24.36 13.71
C PRO A 40 23.63 23.56 13.85
N ALA A 41 22.54 24.09 13.27
CA ALA A 41 21.40 23.29 12.89
C ALA A 41 21.92 22.22 11.93
N ALA A 42 21.83 20.96 12.35
CA ALA A 42 22.24 19.81 11.56
C ALA A 42 21.60 19.93 10.17
N ALA A 43 22.45 20.05 9.15
CA ALA A 43 22.04 19.93 7.77
C ALA A 43 21.23 18.63 7.64
N ALA A 44 20.01 18.75 7.11
CA ALA A 44 19.22 17.57 6.77
C ALA A 44 20.11 16.63 5.93
N PRO A 45 20.17 15.33 6.27
CA PRO A 45 21.00 14.40 5.51
C PRO A 45 20.62 14.46 4.03
N PRO A 46 21.59 14.30 3.10
CA PRO A 46 21.29 14.23 1.68
C PRO A 46 20.20 13.16 1.45
N PRO A 47 19.32 13.33 0.44
CA PRO A 47 18.28 12.35 0.12
C PRO A 47 18.97 11.01 -0.09
N THR A 48 18.85 10.13 0.90
CA THR A 48 19.38 8.78 0.83
C THR A 48 18.37 7.97 0.05
N ASP A 49 18.83 7.35 -1.03
CA ASP A 49 18.04 6.41 -1.82
C ASP A 49 17.63 5.24 -0.91
N GLU A 50 16.46 5.36 -0.30
CA GLU A 50 15.95 4.36 0.64
C GLU A 50 15.16 3.30 -0.14
N ARG A 51 15.59 2.03 -0.03
CA ARG A 51 14.84 0.90 -0.56
C ARG A 51 13.65 0.63 0.35
N LYS A 52 12.45 0.92 -0.14
CA LYS A 52 11.21 0.69 0.61
C LYS A 52 10.44 -0.48 0.00
N PRO A 53 9.86 -1.37 0.82
CA PRO A 53 8.89 -2.32 0.32
C PRO A 53 7.63 -1.55 -0.07
N VAL A 54 7.13 -1.78 -1.28
CA VAL A 54 5.84 -1.23 -1.74
C VAL A 54 4.98 -2.33 -2.30
N THR A 55 3.67 -2.15 -2.21
CA THR A 55 2.71 -3.00 -2.91
C THR A 55 2.00 -2.19 -3.98
N VAL A 56 2.03 -2.70 -5.20
CA VAL A 56 1.42 -2.08 -6.38
C VAL A 56 0.22 -2.90 -6.79
N LEU A 57 -0.90 -2.23 -7.05
CA LEU A 57 -2.15 -2.80 -7.55
C LEU A 57 -2.48 -2.18 -8.90
N PHE A 58 -2.76 -3.02 -9.89
CA PHE A 58 -3.35 -2.65 -11.17
C PHE A 58 -4.75 -3.26 -11.27
N CYS A 59 -5.71 -2.47 -11.74
CA CYS A 59 -7.08 -2.89 -12.02
C CYS A 59 -7.49 -2.36 -13.39
N ASP A 60 -7.94 -3.23 -14.27
CA ASP A 60 -8.31 -2.87 -15.65
C ASP A 60 -9.72 -3.35 -15.98
N LEU A 61 -10.41 -2.66 -16.90
CA LEU A 61 -11.71 -3.08 -17.41
C LEU A 61 -11.53 -4.12 -18.52
N VAL A 62 -12.16 -5.28 -18.35
CA VAL A 62 -12.14 -6.32 -19.37
C VAL A 62 -13.03 -5.90 -20.53
N GLY A 63 -12.44 -5.80 -21.72
CA GLY A 63 -13.20 -5.57 -22.95
C GLY A 63 -13.74 -4.15 -23.08
N SER A 64 -13.09 -3.16 -22.48
CA SER A 64 -13.45 -1.74 -22.58
C SER A 64 -13.60 -1.25 -24.03
N THR A 65 -12.80 -1.75 -24.97
CA THR A 65 -12.94 -1.43 -26.39
C THR A 65 -14.28 -1.85 -26.98
N ALA A 66 -14.83 -2.99 -26.52
CA ALA A 66 -16.15 -3.46 -26.97
C ALA A 66 -17.26 -2.59 -26.38
N LEU A 67 -17.13 -2.15 -25.12
CA LEU A 67 -18.05 -1.20 -24.49
C LEU A 67 -18.14 0.12 -25.26
N SER A 68 -17.01 0.64 -25.74
CA SER A 68 -16.97 1.87 -26.55
C SER A 68 -17.68 1.77 -27.90
N GLY A 69 -17.89 0.56 -28.42
CA GLY A 69 -18.62 0.34 -29.67
C GLY A 69 -20.13 0.20 -29.49
N VAL A 70 -20.60 -0.03 -28.27
CA VAL A 70 -22.03 -0.28 -27.95
C VAL A 70 -22.69 0.95 -27.31
N LEU A 71 -21.94 1.71 -26.51
CA LEU A 71 -22.44 2.90 -25.82
C LEU A 71 -22.13 4.17 -26.61
N ASP A 72 -23.03 5.15 -26.53
CA ASP A 72 -22.70 6.50 -26.99
C ASP A 72 -21.58 7.11 -26.11
N PRO A 73 -20.78 8.05 -26.64
CA PRO A 73 -19.64 8.62 -25.93
C PRO A 73 -19.97 9.28 -24.58
N GLU A 74 -21.16 9.87 -24.43
CA GLU A 74 -21.56 10.56 -23.19
C GLU A 74 -21.91 9.56 -22.09
N THR A 75 -22.67 8.50 -22.44
CA THR A 75 -22.98 7.40 -21.54
C THR A 75 -21.72 6.65 -21.15
N LEU A 76 -20.84 6.32 -22.11
CA LEU A 76 -19.56 5.65 -21.83
C LEU A 76 -18.72 6.45 -20.84
N ARG A 77 -18.62 7.77 -21.03
CA ARG A 77 -17.90 8.65 -20.11
C ARG A 77 -18.49 8.63 -18.71
N THR A 78 -19.82 8.67 -18.60
CA THR A 78 -20.53 8.61 -17.32
C THR A 78 -20.28 7.30 -16.59
N VAL A 79 -20.42 6.17 -17.29
CA VAL A 79 -20.14 4.83 -16.74
C VAL A 79 -18.69 4.72 -16.27
N THR A 80 -17.75 5.20 -17.08
CA THR A 80 -16.31 5.18 -16.78
C THR A 80 -15.98 6.00 -15.53
N LEU A 81 -16.57 7.19 -15.37
CA LEU A 81 -16.37 8.03 -14.17
C LEU A 81 -16.88 7.35 -12.90
N ARG A 82 -18.07 6.75 -12.95
CA ARG A 82 -18.65 6.02 -11.83
C ARG A 82 -17.82 4.79 -11.46
N TYR A 83 -17.32 4.07 -12.46
CA TYR A 83 -16.37 2.99 -12.26
C TYR A 83 -15.11 3.47 -11.52
N PHE A 84 -14.47 4.54 -12.00
CA PHE A 84 -13.27 5.08 -11.36
C PHE A 84 -13.49 5.55 -9.93
N GLU A 85 -14.63 6.20 -9.67
CA GLU A 85 -15.01 6.62 -8.33
C GLU A 85 -15.15 5.41 -7.38
N ALA A 86 -15.87 4.38 -7.80
CA ALA A 86 -16.06 3.16 -7.03
C ALA A 86 -14.73 2.44 -6.72
N MET A 87 -13.84 2.33 -7.70
CA MET A 87 -12.53 1.69 -7.51
C MET A 87 -11.62 2.52 -6.60
N SER A 88 -11.58 3.84 -6.81
CA SER A 88 -10.74 4.76 -6.03
C SER A 88 -11.17 4.82 -4.57
N ALA A 89 -12.49 4.79 -4.30
CA ALA A 89 -13.01 4.74 -2.94
C ALA A 89 -12.49 3.54 -2.16
N GLU A 90 -12.44 2.35 -2.78
CA GLU A 90 -11.95 1.13 -2.12
C GLU A 90 -10.42 1.17 -1.85
N ILE A 91 -9.63 1.79 -2.73
CA ILE A 91 -8.19 2.04 -2.54
C ILE A 91 -7.96 2.99 -1.36
N VAL A 92 -8.60 4.15 -1.39
CA VAL A 92 -8.42 5.22 -0.39
C VAL A 92 -8.89 4.75 0.98
N ALA A 93 -10.02 4.04 1.06
CA ALA A 93 -10.53 3.48 2.31
C ALA A 93 -9.55 2.52 3.00
N ARG A 94 -8.59 1.96 2.26
CA ARG A 94 -7.55 1.06 2.78
C ARG A 94 -6.16 1.69 2.82
N GLY A 95 -6.07 3.00 2.64
CA GLY A 95 -4.84 3.77 2.77
C GLY A 95 -3.85 3.57 1.62
N GLY A 96 -4.34 3.17 0.45
CA GLY A 96 -3.57 3.21 -0.79
C GLY A 96 -3.68 4.58 -1.47
N THR A 97 -2.71 4.90 -2.32
CA THR A 97 -2.70 6.14 -3.11
C THR A 97 -2.96 5.78 -4.59
N PRO A 98 -4.07 6.22 -5.20
CA PRO A 98 -4.25 6.15 -6.64
C PRO A 98 -3.21 7.06 -7.32
N GLU A 99 -2.45 6.54 -8.28
CA GLU A 99 -1.33 7.27 -8.88
C GLU A 99 -1.57 7.66 -10.33
N LYS A 100 -2.10 6.74 -11.16
CA LYS A 100 -2.38 7.02 -12.58
C LYS A 100 -3.64 6.32 -13.06
N PHE A 101 -4.38 7.05 -13.89
CA PHE A 101 -5.38 6.51 -14.79
C PHE A 101 -4.75 6.44 -16.18
N ILE A 102 -4.58 5.23 -16.74
CA ILE A 102 -4.06 5.04 -18.10
C ILE A 102 -5.17 4.39 -18.90
N GLY A 103 -5.92 5.19 -19.67
CA GLY A 103 -7.14 4.72 -20.32
C GLY A 103 -8.19 4.36 -19.27
N ASP A 104 -8.52 3.08 -19.18
CA ASP A 104 -9.45 2.41 -18.27
C ASP A 104 -8.78 1.73 -17.06
N ALA A 105 -7.45 1.69 -17.03
CA ALA A 105 -6.70 1.07 -15.95
C ALA A 105 -6.49 2.02 -14.76
N VAL A 106 -6.68 1.50 -13.55
CA VAL A 106 -6.39 2.13 -12.26
C VAL A 106 -5.10 1.53 -11.70
N MET A 107 -4.11 2.40 -11.45
CA MET A 107 -2.90 2.04 -10.72
C MET A 107 -2.91 2.65 -9.31
N ALA A 108 -2.64 1.83 -8.30
CA ALA A 108 -2.53 2.27 -6.92
C ALA A 108 -1.27 1.71 -6.24
N VAL A 109 -0.75 2.49 -5.28
CA VAL A 109 0.44 2.13 -4.51
C VAL A 109 0.14 2.18 -3.01
N PHE A 110 0.60 1.15 -2.30
CA PHE A 110 0.61 1.04 -0.85
C PHE A 110 2.07 1.05 -0.37
N GLY A 111 2.31 1.74 0.76
CA GLY A 111 3.65 1.95 1.32
C GLY A 111 4.34 3.25 0.92
N VAL A 112 3.64 4.13 0.21
CA VAL A 112 4.12 5.47 -0.16
C VAL A 112 3.05 6.51 0.15
N PRO A 113 3.39 7.64 0.80
CA PRO A 113 4.72 8.00 1.31
C PRO A 113 5.12 7.29 2.61
N VAL A 114 4.18 6.61 3.28
CA VAL A 114 4.39 5.93 4.56
C VAL A 114 4.27 4.42 4.37
N VAL A 115 5.35 3.70 4.68
CA VAL A 115 5.41 2.23 4.68
C VAL A 115 4.71 1.69 5.92
N ARG A 116 3.89 0.65 5.75
CA ARG A 116 3.26 -0.10 6.84
C ARG A 116 3.42 -1.60 6.65
N ASP A 117 3.56 -2.31 7.77
CA ASP A 117 3.72 -3.77 7.77
C ASP A 117 2.54 -4.51 7.09
N ASP A 118 1.35 -3.91 7.07
CA ASP A 118 0.15 -4.51 6.50
C ASP A 118 -0.19 -4.02 5.07
N ASP A 119 0.72 -3.31 4.40
CA ASP A 119 0.50 -2.76 3.04
C ASP A 119 0.02 -3.80 2.03
N ALA A 120 0.68 -4.96 1.97
CA ALA A 120 0.28 -6.04 1.07
C ALA A 120 -1.14 -6.50 1.35
N ARG A 121 -1.47 -6.71 2.63
CA ARG A 121 -2.81 -7.14 3.06
C ARG A 121 -3.88 -6.09 2.74
N ARG A 122 -3.59 -4.81 2.95
CA ARG A 122 -4.51 -3.69 2.62
C ARG A 122 -4.75 -3.60 1.12
N ALA A 123 -3.72 -3.82 0.30
CA ALA A 123 -3.88 -3.89 -1.15
C ALA A 123 -4.78 -5.07 -1.57
N LEU A 124 -4.59 -6.27 -1.00
CA LEU A 124 -5.47 -7.41 -1.28
C LEU A 124 -6.91 -7.17 -0.82
N ALA A 125 -7.08 -6.52 0.34
CA ALA A 125 -8.40 -6.15 0.82
C ALA A 125 -9.08 -5.12 -0.10
N ALA A 126 -8.30 -4.23 -0.73
CA ALA A 126 -8.79 -3.25 -1.68
C ALA A 126 -9.24 -3.95 -2.97
N ALA A 127 -8.43 -4.86 -3.50
CA ALA A 127 -8.78 -5.67 -4.66
C ALA A 127 -10.10 -6.45 -4.47
N LEU A 128 -10.28 -7.09 -3.32
CA LEU A 128 -11.54 -7.78 -2.99
C LEU A 128 -12.72 -6.79 -2.80
N GLY A 129 -12.45 -5.62 -2.25
CA GLY A 129 -13.41 -4.52 -2.12
C GLY A 129 -13.91 -4.02 -3.47
N MET A 130 -12.97 -3.74 -4.38
CA MET A 130 -13.22 -3.34 -5.76
C MET A 130 -14.14 -4.32 -6.49
N ARG A 131 -13.88 -5.62 -6.38
CA ARG A 131 -14.74 -6.66 -6.96
C ARG A 131 -16.18 -6.60 -6.44
N ARG A 132 -16.36 -6.37 -5.13
CA ARG A 132 -17.70 -6.22 -4.51
C ARG A 132 -18.37 -4.90 -4.89
N ALA A 133 -17.61 -3.81 -4.98
CA ALA A 133 -18.11 -2.51 -5.40
C ALA A 133 -18.57 -2.52 -6.85
N LEU A 134 -17.82 -3.18 -7.73
CA LEU A 134 -18.21 -3.36 -9.13
C LEU A 134 -19.49 -4.20 -9.25
N ALA A 135 -19.63 -5.26 -8.46
CA ALA A 135 -20.87 -6.06 -8.47
C ALA A 135 -22.10 -5.20 -8.15
N ARG A 136 -22.02 -4.33 -7.14
CA ARG A 136 -23.10 -3.37 -6.81
C ARG A 136 -23.36 -2.37 -7.94
N LEU A 137 -22.30 -1.84 -8.54
CA LEU A 137 -22.42 -0.93 -9.69
C LEU A 137 -23.09 -1.63 -10.88
N ASN A 138 -22.76 -2.90 -11.13
CA ASN A 138 -23.35 -3.70 -12.21
C ASN A 138 -24.85 -3.97 -11.99
N GLU A 139 -25.33 -4.10 -10.76
CA GLU A 139 -26.77 -4.23 -10.50
C GLU A 139 -27.53 -3.00 -11.05
N GLU A 140 -26.99 -1.80 -10.85
CA GLU A 140 -27.56 -0.56 -11.36
C GLU A 140 -27.39 -0.40 -12.87
N LEU A 141 -26.21 -0.73 -13.41
CA LEU A 141 -25.92 -0.63 -14.85
C LEU A 141 -26.73 -1.64 -15.67
N ALA A 142 -26.95 -2.85 -15.14
CA ALA A 142 -27.79 -3.85 -15.78
C ALA A 142 -29.24 -3.38 -15.84
N ALA A 143 -29.75 -2.77 -14.76
CA ALA A 143 -31.12 -2.25 -14.70
C ALA A 143 -31.36 -1.04 -15.62
N THR A 144 -30.36 -0.18 -15.80
CA THR A 144 -30.51 1.10 -16.53
C THR A 144 -30.04 1.04 -17.98
N LEU A 145 -28.98 0.29 -18.27
CA LEU A 145 -28.29 0.26 -19.57
C LEU A 145 -28.18 -1.16 -20.15
N GLY A 146 -28.55 -2.21 -19.41
CA GLY A 146 -28.42 -3.60 -19.87
C GLY A 146 -26.98 -4.06 -20.05
N ILE A 147 -26.02 -3.42 -19.38
CA ILE A 147 -24.60 -3.73 -19.48
C ILE A 147 -24.05 -4.28 -18.16
N GLU A 148 -22.97 -5.06 -18.27
CA GLU A 148 -22.21 -5.57 -17.14
C GLU A 148 -20.72 -5.28 -17.37
N LEU A 149 -20.07 -4.64 -16.39
CA LEU A 149 -18.63 -4.41 -16.41
C LEU A 149 -17.91 -5.58 -15.74
N ALA A 150 -16.75 -5.94 -16.27
CA ALA A 150 -15.85 -6.89 -15.61
C ALA A 150 -14.48 -6.25 -15.43
N ILE A 151 -13.82 -6.55 -14.32
CA ILE A 151 -12.45 -6.12 -14.05
C ILE A 151 -11.52 -7.32 -13.95
N ARG A 152 -10.24 -7.06 -14.13
CA ARG A 152 -9.15 -7.99 -13.80
C ARG A 152 -8.10 -7.23 -13.00
N ILE A 153 -7.49 -7.88 -12.02
CA ILE A 153 -6.60 -7.22 -11.05
C ILE A 153 -5.29 -7.98 -10.91
N GLY A 154 -4.18 -7.23 -10.85
CA GLY A 154 -2.85 -7.74 -10.55
C GLY A 154 -2.24 -7.01 -9.35
N VAL A 155 -1.69 -7.76 -8.39
CA VAL A 155 -1.03 -7.18 -7.20
C VAL A 155 0.36 -7.76 -7.02
N ASN A 156 1.37 -6.91 -6.87
CA ASN A 156 2.73 -7.33 -6.59
C ASN A 156 3.39 -6.48 -5.50
N THR A 157 4.20 -7.13 -4.67
CA THR A 157 4.95 -6.52 -3.58
C THR A 157 6.43 -6.73 -3.85
N GLY A 158 7.20 -5.64 -3.81
CA GLY A 158 8.63 -5.67 -4.10
C GLY A 158 9.34 -4.45 -3.54
N GLN A 159 10.67 -4.46 -3.63
CA GLN A 159 11.47 -3.31 -3.22
C GLN A 159 11.54 -2.29 -4.35
N VAL A 160 11.39 -1.02 -3.99
CA VAL A 160 11.57 0.12 -4.89
C VAL A 160 12.48 1.14 -4.23
N VAL A 161 13.27 1.83 -5.04
CA VAL A 161 14.07 2.96 -4.56
C VAL A 161 13.18 4.18 -4.55
N ALA A 162 12.87 4.71 -3.37
CA ALA A 162 12.11 5.94 -3.21
C ALA A 162 13.05 7.03 -2.66
N GLY A 163 13.48 7.95 -3.53
CA GLY A 163 14.06 9.22 -3.09
C GLY A 163 13.02 10.09 -2.36
N SER A 164 13.46 11.12 -1.65
CA SER A 164 12.57 12.04 -0.90
C SER A 164 11.93 13.14 -1.76
N ASP A 165 12.18 13.16 -3.07
CA ASP A 165 11.76 14.22 -3.98
C ASP A 165 10.57 13.81 -4.88
N ARG A 166 9.88 14.78 -5.50
CA ARG A 166 8.73 14.54 -6.40
C ARG A 166 9.08 13.63 -7.59
N THR A 167 10.36 13.57 -7.96
CA THR A 167 10.97 12.65 -8.92
C THR A 167 10.97 11.18 -8.46
N ALA A 168 10.95 10.90 -7.16
CA ALA A 168 10.89 9.54 -6.64
C ALA A 168 9.51 8.90 -6.79
N ARG A 169 8.43 9.70 -6.72
CA ARG A 169 7.10 9.23 -7.16
C ARG A 169 7.14 8.85 -8.64
N GLN A 170 7.81 9.63 -9.48
CA GLN A 170 8.02 9.26 -10.88
C GLN A 170 8.97 8.07 -11.06
N ALA A 171 9.88 7.79 -10.12
CA ALA A 171 10.76 6.63 -10.14
C ALA A 171 10.04 5.32 -9.73
N LEU A 172 9.02 5.40 -8.86
CA LEU A 172 8.13 4.26 -8.56
C LEU A 172 7.48 3.72 -9.83
N VAL A 173 7.10 4.60 -10.75
CA VAL A 173 6.40 4.29 -12.02
C VAL A 173 7.21 3.36 -12.94
N SER A 174 8.53 3.26 -12.78
CA SER A 174 9.40 2.53 -13.73
C SER A 174 10.18 1.36 -13.11
N GLY A 175 9.72 0.82 -11.97
CA GLY A 175 10.35 -0.32 -11.29
C GLY A 175 9.88 -1.69 -11.79
N GLU A 176 10.73 -2.71 -11.66
CA GLU A 176 10.37 -4.12 -11.94
C GLU A 176 9.10 -4.55 -11.19
N THR A 177 8.90 -4.06 -9.96
CA THR A 177 7.70 -4.32 -9.15
C THR A 177 6.41 -3.88 -9.86
N VAL A 178 6.40 -2.70 -10.50
CA VAL A 178 5.26 -2.18 -11.27
C VAL A 178 5.04 -3.02 -12.52
N ASN A 179 6.12 -3.34 -13.24
CA ASN A 179 6.04 -4.17 -14.44
C ASN A 179 5.46 -5.56 -14.14
N ILE A 180 5.84 -6.19 -13.03
CA ILE A 180 5.27 -7.48 -12.60
C ILE A 180 3.80 -7.32 -12.24
N ALA A 181 3.39 -6.29 -11.49
CA ALA A 181 2.00 -6.06 -11.14
C ALA A 181 1.10 -5.90 -12.38
N ALA A 182 1.53 -5.09 -13.34
CA ALA A 182 0.82 -4.90 -14.61
C ALA A 182 0.72 -6.22 -15.40
N ARG A 183 1.77 -7.04 -15.40
CA ARG A 183 1.76 -8.34 -16.09
C ARG A 183 0.83 -9.35 -15.42
N LEU A 184 0.77 -9.37 -14.09
CA LEU A 184 -0.20 -10.19 -13.36
C LEU A 184 -1.63 -9.79 -13.74
N GLU A 185 -1.92 -8.49 -13.81
CA GLU A 185 -3.22 -7.97 -14.25
C GLU A 185 -3.55 -8.41 -15.68
N GLN A 186 -2.63 -8.23 -16.63
CA GLN A 186 -2.85 -8.61 -18.03
C GLN A 186 -3.13 -10.09 -18.26
N ASN A 187 -2.61 -10.96 -17.38
CA ASN A 187 -2.83 -12.41 -17.43
C ASN A 187 -4.02 -12.86 -16.57
N ALA A 188 -4.62 -11.96 -15.77
CA ALA A 188 -5.77 -12.27 -14.96
C ALA A 188 -7.02 -12.43 -15.85
N GLY A 189 -7.80 -13.47 -15.56
CA GLY A 189 -9.10 -13.69 -16.17
C GLY A 189 -10.16 -12.68 -15.70
N ARG A 190 -11.37 -12.84 -16.22
CA ARG A 190 -12.53 -12.01 -15.88
C ARG A 190 -12.87 -12.16 -14.38
N GLY A 191 -12.87 -11.05 -13.64
CA GLY A 191 -13.12 -11.03 -12.19
C GLY A 191 -11.99 -11.62 -11.34
N GLU A 192 -10.88 -12.01 -11.97
CA GLU A 192 -9.75 -12.62 -11.28
C GLU A 192 -8.82 -11.58 -10.67
N ILE A 193 -8.19 -11.98 -9.57
CA ILE A 193 -7.18 -11.21 -8.87
C ILE A 193 -5.94 -12.09 -8.79
N LEU A 194 -4.90 -11.75 -9.54
CA LEU A 194 -3.62 -12.45 -9.52
C LEU A 194 -2.62 -11.72 -8.63
N ILE A 195 -1.91 -12.50 -7.81
CA ILE A 195 -0.95 -11.98 -6.84
C ILE A 195 0.41 -12.64 -7.02
N GLY A 196 1.47 -11.85 -6.87
CA GLY A 196 2.85 -12.33 -6.90
C GLY A 196 3.24 -13.06 -5.60
N PRO A 197 4.31 -13.87 -5.62
CA PRO A 197 4.78 -14.62 -4.46
C PRO A 197 5.19 -13.69 -3.30
N GLY A 198 5.80 -12.55 -3.61
CA GLY A 198 6.15 -11.53 -2.61
C GLY A 198 4.92 -10.95 -1.90
N THR A 199 3.81 -10.77 -2.63
CA THR A 199 2.55 -10.30 -2.05
C THR A 199 1.89 -11.35 -1.17
N LEU A 200 1.86 -12.61 -1.61
CA LEU A 200 1.32 -13.71 -0.81
C LEU A 200 2.09 -13.86 0.51
N LEU A 201 3.42 -13.81 0.45
CA LEU A 201 4.28 -13.88 1.64
C LEU A 201 4.05 -12.68 2.57
N ALA A 202 4.03 -11.45 2.03
CA ALA A 202 3.87 -10.24 2.83
C ALA A 202 2.47 -10.09 3.44
N ALA A 203 1.42 -10.58 2.78
CA ALA A 203 0.05 -10.52 3.29
C ALA A 203 -0.26 -11.59 4.34
N GLY A 204 0.55 -12.67 4.38
CA GLY A 204 0.60 -13.66 5.45
C GLY A 204 -0.37 -14.87 5.29
N PRO A 205 -0.24 -15.91 6.13
CA PRO A 205 -0.98 -17.18 6.09
C PRO A 205 -2.51 -17.14 6.08
N THR A 206 -3.16 -16.01 6.41
CA THR A 206 -4.63 -15.92 6.35
C THR A 206 -5.14 -15.59 4.95
N VAL A 207 -4.26 -15.47 3.97
CA VAL A 207 -4.61 -15.35 2.55
C VAL A 207 -4.95 -16.72 1.99
N SER A 208 -6.16 -16.86 1.44
CA SER A 208 -6.53 -18.04 0.66
C SER A 208 -6.27 -17.76 -0.81
N ALA A 209 -5.29 -18.45 -1.40
CA ALA A 209 -4.94 -18.33 -2.80
C ALA A 209 -4.55 -19.69 -3.39
N GLU A 210 -4.81 -19.88 -4.68
CA GLU A 210 -4.44 -21.10 -5.41
C GLU A 210 -3.37 -20.79 -6.45
N PRO A 211 -2.38 -21.68 -6.68
CA PRO A 211 -1.38 -21.47 -7.71
C PRO A 211 -2.02 -21.53 -9.09
N THR A 212 -1.70 -20.57 -9.96
CA THR A 212 -2.14 -20.58 -11.37
C THR A 212 -1.13 -21.23 -12.31
N GLY A 213 0.00 -21.67 -11.77
CA GLY A 213 1.18 -22.08 -12.53
C GLY A 213 1.99 -20.88 -13.04
N PRO A 214 3.16 -21.15 -13.64
CA PRO A 214 4.05 -20.12 -14.18
C PRO A 214 3.38 -19.38 -15.35
N LEU A 215 3.17 -18.07 -15.20
CA LEU A 215 2.66 -17.22 -16.27
C LEU A 215 3.81 -16.89 -17.22
N ARG A 216 3.67 -17.31 -18.48
CA ARG A 216 4.63 -16.95 -19.52
C ARG A 216 4.43 -15.51 -19.94
N LEU A 217 5.45 -14.70 -19.68
CA LEU A 217 5.47 -13.31 -20.08
C LEU A 217 5.73 -13.19 -21.59
N LYS A 218 4.87 -12.47 -22.33
CA LYS A 218 5.21 -12.06 -23.69
C LYS A 218 6.49 -11.22 -23.65
N GLY A 219 7.51 -11.65 -24.41
CA GLY A 219 8.77 -10.91 -24.61
C GLY A 219 9.89 -11.12 -23.58
N LYS A 220 9.77 -12.04 -22.61
CA LYS A 220 10.88 -12.45 -21.71
C LYS A 220 10.93 -13.97 -21.53
N ARG A 221 12.10 -14.51 -21.18
CA ARG A 221 12.30 -15.94 -20.88
C ARG A 221 11.78 -16.33 -19.50
N ASP A 222 11.66 -15.37 -18.58
CA ASP A 222 11.34 -15.65 -17.19
C ASP A 222 9.83 -15.72 -16.98
N SER A 223 9.35 -16.86 -16.48
CA SER A 223 7.98 -17.03 -16.01
C SER A 223 7.80 -16.39 -14.64
N VAL A 224 6.66 -15.74 -14.42
CA VAL A 224 6.29 -15.24 -13.08
C VAL A 224 5.36 -16.24 -12.45
N GLU A 225 5.73 -16.75 -11.27
CA GLU A 225 4.81 -17.50 -10.43
C GLU A 225 3.68 -16.59 -9.97
N ALA A 226 2.45 -17.07 -10.07
CA ALA A 226 1.27 -16.31 -9.67
C ALA A 226 0.29 -17.20 -8.92
N HIS A 227 -0.48 -16.55 -8.07
CA HIS A 227 -1.56 -17.17 -7.33
C HIS A 227 -2.84 -16.40 -7.57
N ARG A 228 -3.96 -17.11 -7.74
CA ARG A 228 -5.29 -16.48 -7.78
C ARG A 228 -5.76 -16.29 -6.36
N LEU A 229 -6.03 -15.03 -5.99
CA LEU A 229 -6.60 -14.69 -4.70
C LEU A 229 -8.08 -15.08 -4.65
N LEU A 230 -8.42 -15.95 -3.69
CA LEU A 230 -9.79 -16.41 -3.46
C LEU A 230 -10.45 -15.58 -2.37
N ALA A 231 -9.77 -15.46 -1.21
CA ALA A 231 -10.30 -14.77 -0.04
C ALA A 231 -9.19 -14.28 0.89
N LEU A 232 -9.56 -13.35 1.76
CA LEU A 232 -8.78 -13.01 2.95
C LEU A 232 -9.57 -13.49 4.17
N GLY A 233 -8.94 -14.35 4.97
CA GLY A 233 -9.43 -14.70 6.30
C GLY A 233 -9.39 -13.48 7.22
N ALA A 234 -9.88 -13.64 8.46
CA ALA A 234 -9.78 -12.59 9.46
C ALA A 234 -8.33 -12.08 9.58
N ASP A 235 -8.16 -10.78 9.80
CA ASP A 235 -6.85 -10.17 10.10
C ASP A 235 -6.48 -10.50 11.54
N ASP A 236 -6.39 -11.81 11.79
CA ASP A 236 -6.10 -12.35 13.08
C ASP A 236 -4.59 -12.62 13.20
N PRO A 237 -3.84 -11.76 13.90
CA PRO A 237 -2.43 -12.01 14.16
C PRO A 237 -2.19 -13.30 14.97
N GLU A 238 -3.23 -13.94 15.51
CA GLU A 238 -3.15 -15.24 16.18
C GLU A 238 -2.77 -16.40 15.26
N LEU A 239 -3.08 -16.31 13.96
CA LEU A 239 -2.74 -17.31 12.93
C LEU A 239 -1.36 -17.07 12.31
N LEU A 240 -0.78 -15.87 12.51
CA LEU A 240 0.42 -15.39 11.84
C LEU A 240 1.72 -15.65 12.60
N ARG A 241 1.66 -16.05 13.87
CA ARG A 241 2.84 -16.17 14.74
C ARG A 241 2.88 -17.55 15.39
N ARG A 242 3.97 -18.28 15.14
CA ARG A 242 4.36 -19.46 15.93
C ARG A 242 4.65 -18.98 17.35
N PHE A 243 3.87 -19.49 18.29
CA PHE A 243 3.94 -19.15 19.70
C PHE A 243 4.48 -20.31 20.52
N ASP A 244 5.26 -21.15 19.86
CA ASP A 244 5.76 -22.44 20.31
C ASP A 244 6.80 -22.29 21.44
N VAL A 245 7.20 -21.04 21.74
CA VAL A 245 8.09 -20.68 22.83
C VAL A 245 7.27 -20.29 24.07
N PRO A 246 7.61 -20.82 25.26
CA PRO A 246 6.97 -20.45 26.52
C PRO A 246 6.97 -18.93 26.72
N PHE A 247 5.83 -18.37 27.12
CA PHE A 247 5.77 -16.97 27.48
C PHE A 247 6.27 -16.76 28.91
N VAL A 248 7.45 -16.17 29.05
CA VAL A 248 8.14 -15.98 30.33
C VAL A 248 8.14 -14.50 30.73
N GLY A 249 7.94 -14.24 32.03
CA GLY A 249 7.90 -12.90 32.61
C GLY A 249 6.60 -12.15 32.33
N ARG A 250 6.63 -10.82 32.54
CA ARG A 250 5.49 -9.90 32.43
C ARG A 250 4.40 -10.07 33.51
N ASP A 251 4.77 -10.61 34.67
CA ASP A 251 3.82 -10.84 35.76
C ASP A 251 3.20 -9.54 36.29
N ALA A 252 3.96 -8.45 36.27
CA ALA A 252 3.45 -7.14 36.68
C ALA A 252 2.35 -6.64 35.73
N GLU A 253 2.57 -6.75 34.42
CA GLU A 253 1.60 -6.35 33.40
C GLU A 253 0.37 -7.27 33.39
N ARG A 254 0.55 -8.58 33.59
CA ARG A 254 -0.57 -9.52 33.77
C ARG A 254 -1.40 -9.15 35.00
N ARG A 255 -0.77 -8.92 36.15
CA ARG A 255 -1.48 -8.47 37.37
C ARG A 255 -2.22 -7.15 37.16
N ALA A 256 -1.68 -6.23 36.38
CA ALA A 256 -2.35 -4.98 36.07
C ALA A 256 -3.61 -5.19 35.21
N LEU A 257 -3.55 -6.11 34.23
CA LEU A 257 -4.72 -6.49 33.44
C LEU A 257 -5.77 -7.23 34.29
N ASP A 258 -5.34 -8.11 35.20
CA ASP A 258 -6.20 -8.82 36.16
C ASP A 258 -6.99 -7.83 37.03
N ALA A 259 -6.27 -6.92 37.69
CA ALA A 259 -6.87 -5.90 38.54
C ALA A 259 -7.83 -4.97 37.78
N ALA A 260 -7.54 -4.68 36.51
CA ALA A 260 -8.42 -3.88 35.69
C ALA A 260 -9.73 -4.63 35.34
N LEU A 261 -9.64 -5.91 34.96
CA LEU A 261 -10.80 -6.74 34.72
C LEU A 261 -11.64 -6.93 35.99
N GLU A 262 -11.01 -7.21 37.13
CA GLU A 262 -11.70 -7.36 38.42
C GLU A 262 -12.49 -6.11 38.82
N ARG A 263 -11.95 -4.92 38.55
CA ARG A 263 -12.68 -3.66 38.77
C ARG A 263 -13.91 -3.57 37.87
N THR A 264 -13.76 -3.85 36.57
CA THR A 264 -14.87 -3.84 35.61
C THR A 264 -15.97 -4.83 35.99
N VAL A 265 -15.60 -6.04 36.44
CA VAL A 265 -16.56 -7.04 36.92
C VAL A 265 -17.27 -6.57 38.20
N ARG A 266 -16.52 -6.02 39.17
CA ARG A 266 -17.08 -5.52 40.43
C ARG A 266 -18.05 -4.35 40.22
N GLU A 267 -17.76 -3.49 39.25
CA GLU A 267 -18.58 -2.32 38.93
C GLU A 267 -19.75 -2.64 37.98
N GLY A 268 -19.73 -3.80 37.32
CA GLY A 268 -20.76 -4.20 36.36
C GLY A 268 -20.79 -3.35 35.08
N THR A 269 -19.66 -2.73 34.71
CA THR A 269 -19.54 -1.83 33.56
C THR A 269 -18.72 -2.46 32.43
N ALA A 270 -18.70 -1.82 31.25
CA ALA A 270 -17.75 -2.18 30.20
C ALA A 270 -16.42 -1.43 30.41
N GLY A 271 -15.30 -2.12 30.24
CA GLY A 271 -13.95 -1.56 30.40
C GLY A 271 -13.17 -1.55 29.09
N LEU A 272 -12.40 -0.47 28.84
CA LEU A 272 -11.44 -0.41 27.74
C LEU A 272 -10.02 -0.60 28.27
N LEU A 273 -9.34 -1.64 27.81
CA LEU A 273 -7.93 -1.89 28.11
C LEU A 273 -7.07 -1.56 26.89
N ARG A 274 -6.06 -0.70 27.08
CA ARG A 274 -5.11 -0.33 26.03
C ARG A 274 -3.69 -0.71 26.44
N VAL A 275 -3.06 -1.59 25.68
CA VAL A 275 -1.66 -1.99 25.87
C VAL A 275 -0.77 -1.21 24.90
N THR A 276 0.14 -0.40 25.45
CA THR A 276 1.09 0.43 24.70
C THR A 276 2.53 -0.04 24.93
N GLY A 277 3.46 0.41 24.09
CA GLY A 277 4.88 0.02 24.14
C GLY A 277 5.51 -0.04 22.76
N GLU A 278 6.83 -0.23 22.71
CA GLU A 278 7.63 -0.25 21.49
C GLU A 278 7.20 -1.36 20.51
N ALA A 279 7.52 -1.20 19.22
CA ALA A 279 7.31 -2.25 18.22
C ALA A 279 8.10 -3.51 18.60
N GLY A 280 7.53 -4.70 18.40
CA GLY A 280 8.20 -5.97 18.73
C GLY A 280 8.22 -6.38 20.21
N ILE A 281 7.92 -5.49 21.16
CA ILE A 281 8.01 -5.71 22.62
C ILE A 281 7.08 -6.81 23.21
N GLY A 282 6.22 -7.41 22.37
CA GLY A 282 5.34 -8.51 22.75
C GLY A 282 3.93 -8.11 23.22
N LYS A 283 3.46 -6.88 22.95
CA LYS A 283 2.11 -6.40 23.35
C LYS A 283 0.97 -7.37 22.99
N THR A 284 0.94 -7.80 21.73
CA THR A 284 -0.07 -8.75 21.23
C THR A 284 0.03 -10.11 21.92
N ARG A 285 1.25 -10.56 22.23
CA ARG A 285 1.48 -11.83 22.91
C ARG A 285 1.02 -11.78 24.37
N LEU A 286 1.29 -10.68 25.08
CA LEU A 286 0.80 -10.45 26.45
C LEU A 286 -0.72 -10.55 26.53
N VAL A 287 -1.45 -9.82 25.65
CA VAL A 287 -2.91 -9.84 25.65
C VAL A 287 -3.45 -11.23 25.33
N ARG A 288 -2.89 -11.92 24.32
CA ARG A 288 -3.28 -13.29 23.98
C ARG A 288 -3.10 -14.24 25.15
N GLU A 289 -1.91 -14.22 25.76
CA GLU A 289 -1.59 -15.10 26.88
C GLU A 289 -2.45 -14.82 28.12
N TRP A 290 -2.86 -13.57 28.30
CA TRP A 290 -3.76 -13.17 29.36
C TRP A 290 -5.21 -13.62 29.08
N LEU A 291 -5.67 -13.55 27.83
CA LEU A 291 -6.99 -14.02 27.40
C LEU A 291 -7.10 -15.54 27.34
N ALA A 292 -6.06 -16.24 26.86
CA ALA A 292 -6.04 -17.71 26.73
C ALA A 292 -6.30 -18.41 28.07
N GLY A 293 -5.74 -17.88 29.16
CA GLY A 293 -6.01 -18.39 30.52
C GLY A 293 -7.43 -18.16 31.02
N ARG A 294 -8.24 -17.34 30.32
CA ARG A 294 -9.58 -16.89 30.74
C ARG A 294 -10.71 -17.39 29.84
N SER A 295 -10.43 -17.57 28.55
CA SER A 295 -11.38 -18.21 27.62
C SER A 295 -11.73 -19.64 28.05
N ALA A 296 -10.80 -20.33 28.73
CA ALA A 296 -11.05 -21.66 29.32
C ALA A 296 -12.09 -21.65 30.46
N SER A 297 -12.32 -20.50 31.11
CA SER A 297 -13.26 -20.33 32.23
C SER A 297 -14.66 -19.83 31.82
N GLY A 298 -14.94 -19.64 30.53
CA GLY A 298 -16.30 -19.49 29.99
C GLY A 298 -17.08 -18.20 30.33
N GLY A 299 -16.49 -17.22 31.01
CA GLY A 299 -17.22 -16.05 31.54
C GLY A 299 -16.94 -14.69 30.89
N LEU A 300 -16.08 -14.60 29.86
CA LEU A 300 -15.60 -13.32 29.34
C LEU A 300 -16.02 -13.10 27.87
N ALA A 301 -16.95 -12.16 27.65
CA ALA A 301 -17.21 -11.61 26.33
C ALA A 301 -16.28 -10.41 26.07
N TYR A 302 -15.50 -10.42 25.00
CA TYR A 302 -14.60 -9.32 24.66
C TYR A 302 -14.55 -9.06 23.16
N GLY A 303 -14.26 -7.82 22.79
CA GLY A 303 -13.87 -7.42 21.43
C GLY A 303 -12.41 -6.97 21.43
N ALA A 304 -11.68 -7.24 20.36
CA ALA A 304 -10.28 -6.83 20.21
C ALA A 304 -10.11 -5.92 18.99
N GLY A 305 -9.30 -4.88 19.15
CA GLY A 305 -8.92 -3.96 18.09
C GLY A 305 -7.48 -3.49 18.27
N ARG A 306 -6.84 -3.05 17.18
CA ARG A 306 -5.49 -2.47 17.21
C ARG A 306 -5.47 -1.13 16.52
N CYS A 307 -4.73 -0.17 17.07
CA CYS A 307 -4.39 1.05 16.34
C CYS A 307 -3.42 0.66 15.22
N ARG A 308 -3.83 0.87 13.96
CA ARG A 308 -2.96 0.75 12.79
C ARG A 308 -2.33 2.13 12.57
N SER A 309 -1.11 2.35 13.08
CA SER A 309 -0.30 3.54 12.76
C SER A 309 0.17 3.45 11.31
#